data_AF-A0AAW2XWA1-F1
#
_entry.id   AF-A0AAW2XWA1-F1
#
_cell.length_a   1.000
_cell.length_b   1.000
_cell.length_c   1.000
_cell.angle_alpha   90.00
_cell.angle_beta   90.00
_cell.angle_gamma   90.00
#
_symmetry.space_group_name_H-M   'P 1'
#
loop_
_entity.id
_entity.type
_entity.pdbx_description
1 polymer ?
#
loop_
_entity_poly.entity_id
_entity_poly.type
_entity_poly.pdbx_seq_one_letter_code
_entity_poly.pdbx_strand_id
1 'polypeptide(L)'
;MATRGSRSRSFSSFVLSYNELSPTMKRYFSYCSIFPKDSVIDVEKLIRMWMALGYLGLKESMSNLELKGKEYFNNLRMRSFFQKYIDEDDKRVLRCKMHDIVHDFAQFIRKTKRHDQDDSVEARPKGSSLVSQLEEYRSLFCREELPCELFDFARRVRVLGLWECNLQVISLGGGMEKLVHLRLPEGIERLVNLRYLESCFFPFQIPQGIEKLTSLRTLKEFYAGRHCSKLGYLKGLDQLSGSMTLNINVHDRQDIDEAWKAKLMNKIHIMSLRIVFFYTMGNTKEEELLRNEVLEALQPPSNLKTLMIFGYKGTSFPRWISSCQSNMS
;
A
#
# COMPACT_ATOMS: atom_id res chain seq x y z
N MET A 1 -11.73 -33.48 -24.16
CA MET A 1 -11.71 -32.36 -25.13
C MET A 1 -13.00 -31.53 -25.20
N ALA A 2 -14.14 -31.96 -24.63
CA ALA A 2 -15.43 -31.24 -24.77
C ALA A 2 -15.64 -29.99 -23.87
N THR A 3 -14.77 -29.70 -22.91
CA THR A 3 -14.97 -28.61 -21.92
C THR A 3 -14.45 -27.23 -22.36
N ARG A 4 -13.57 -27.16 -23.38
CA ARG A 4 -12.96 -25.90 -23.83
C ARG A 4 -13.91 -25.08 -24.74
N GLY A 5 -14.73 -25.76 -25.55
CA GLY A 5 -15.69 -25.13 -26.48
C GLY A 5 -17.01 -24.67 -25.85
N SER A 6 -17.41 -25.24 -24.71
CA SER A 6 -18.62 -24.82 -23.97
C SER A 6 -18.37 -23.54 -23.16
N ARG A 7 -17.21 -23.43 -22.48
CA ARG A 7 -16.83 -22.22 -21.73
C ARG A 7 -16.52 -21.01 -22.62
N SER A 8 -15.97 -21.22 -23.82
CA SER A 8 -15.68 -20.12 -24.75
C SER A 8 -16.95 -19.41 -25.26
N ARG A 9 -18.06 -20.14 -25.45
CA ARG A 9 -19.35 -19.53 -25.82
C ARG A 9 -19.91 -18.64 -24.71
N SER A 10 -19.78 -19.06 -23.45
CA SER A 10 -20.25 -18.29 -22.27
C SER A 10 -19.49 -16.97 -22.05
N PHE A 11 -18.27 -16.84 -22.58
CA PHE A 11 -17.46 -15.63 -22.45
C PHE A 11 -17.35 -14.81 -23.76
N SER A 12 -18.06 -15.20 -24.81
CA SER A 12 -17.95 -14.62 -26.16
C SER A 12 -18.06 -13.09 -26.17
N SER A 13 -19.02 -12.52 -25.43
CA SER A 13 -19.18 -11.06 -25.29
C SER A 13 -18.00 -10.39 -24.57
N PHE A 14 -17.45 -11.03 -23.53
CA PHE A 14 -16.28 -10.52 -22.82
C PHE A 14 -14.99 -10.62 -23.64
N VAL A 15 -14.85 -11.66 -24.48
CA VAL A 15 -13.70 -11.82 -25.37
C VAL A 15 -13.58 -10.66 -26.35
N LEU A 16 -14.70 -10.23 -26.96
CA LEU A 16 -14.71 -9.09 -27.88
C LEU A 16 -14.25 -7.81 -27.17
N SER A 17 -14.89 -7.48 -26.03
CA SER A 17 -14.54 -6.31 -25.24
C SER A 17 -13.09 -6.35 -24.72
N TYR A 18 -12.59 -7.54 -24.36
CA TYR A 18 -11.21 -7.73 -23.90
C TYR A 18 -10.20 -7.57 -25.04
N ASN A 19 -10.51 -8.04 -26.25
CA ASN A 19 -9.59 -7.98 -27.39
C ASN A 19 -9.27 -6.55 -27.82
N GLU A 20 -10.20 -5.63 -27.65
CA GLU A 20 -10.02 -4.20 -27.91
C GLU A 20 -9.17 -3.47 -26.86
N LEU A 21 -8.88 -4.09 -25.71
CA LEU A 21 -8.03 -3.47 -24.70
C LEU A 21 -6.58 -3.38 -25.16
N SER A 22 -5.93 -2.28 -24.78
CA SER A 22 -4.47 -2.15 -24.94
C SER A 22 -3.73 -3.28 -24.20
N PRO A 23 -2.51 -3.66 -24.62
CA PRO A 23 -1.73 -4.70 -23.92
C PRO A 23 -1.56 -4.42 -22.42
N THR A 24 -1.42 -3.15 -22.05
CA THR A 24 -1.30 -2.72 -20.65
C THR A 24 -2.60 -2.91 -19.87
N MET A 25 -3.74 -2.49 -20.43
CA MET A 25 -5.06 -2.70 -19.83
C MET A 25 -5.40 -4.19 -19.68
N LYS A 26 -5.03 -5.02 -20.65
CA LYS A 26 -5.18 -6.49 -20.58
C LYS A 26 -4.43 -7.08 -19.37
N ARG A 27 -3.24 -6.58 -19.06
CA ARG A 27 -2.47 -6.99 -17.87
C ARG A 27 -3.15 -6.56 -16.58
N TYR A 28 -3.67 -5.33 -16.50
CA TYR A 28 -4.42 -4.87 -15.32
C TYR A 28 -5.72 -5.61 -15.10
N PHE A 29 -6.48 -5.85 -16.17
CA PHE A 29 -7.67 -6.68 -16.09
C PHE A 29 -7.33 -8.08 -15.56
N SER A 30 -6.31 -8.72 -16.13
CA SER A 30 -5.84 -10.03 -15.66
C SER A 30 -5.34 -10.01 -14.22
N TYR A 31 -4.69 -8.91 -13.79
CA TYR A 31 -4.22 -8.73 -12.41
C TYR A 31 -5.37 -8.83 -11.40
N CYS A 32 -6.53 -8.28 -11.73
CA CYS A 32 -7.67 -8.22 -10.82
C CYS A 32 -8.25 -9.60 -10.44
N SER A 33 -7.85 -10.66 -11.14
CA SER A 33 -8.17 -12.04 -10.75
C SER A 33 -7.49 -12.52 -9.46
N ILE A 34 -6.58 -11.73 -8.89
CA ILE A 34 -5.96 -12.00 -7.58
C ILE A 34 -6.90 -11.71 -6.40
N PHE A 35 -7.87 -10.81 -6.60
CA PHE A 35 -8.88 -10.53 -5.59
C PHE A 35 -9.89 -11.68 -5.54
N PRO A 36 -10.38 -12.08 -4.35
CA PRO A 36 -11.38 -13.13 -4.26
C PRO A 36 -12.69 -12.70 -4.93
N LYS A 37 -13.49 -13.70 -5.31
CA LYS A 37 -14.84 -13.48 -5.81
C LYS A 37 -15.65 -12.66 -4.82
N ASP A 38 -16.57 -11.88 -5.37
CA ASP A 38 -17.42 -10.94 -4.63
C ASP A 38 -16.73 -9.86 -3.77
N SER A 39 -15.40 -9.70 -3.85
CA SER A 39 -14.71 -8.67 -3.07
C SER A 39 -15.00 -7.25 -3.55
N VAL A 40 -15.13 -6.34 -2.58
CA VAL A 40 -15.19 -4.91 -2.80
C VAL A 40 -13.78 -4.34 -2.83
N ILE A 41 -13.44 -3.65 -3.90
CA ILE A 41 -12.09 -3.15 -4.16
C ILE A 41 -12.09 -1.63 -4.12
N ASP A 42 -11.21 -1.04 -3.31
CA ASP A 42 -10.90 0.39 -3.35
C ASP A 42 -10.11 0.69 -4.63
N VAL A 43 -10.68 1.57 -5.47
CA VAL A 43 -10.13 1.89 -6.79
C VAL A 43 -8.79 2.60 -6.69
N GLU A 44 -8.59 3.46 -5.68
CA GLU A 44 -7.31 4.13 -5.49
C GLU A 44 -6.22 3.14 -5.08
N LYS A 45 -6.55 2.17 -4.21
CA LYS A 45 -5.62 1.09 -3.86
C LYS A 45 -5.26 0.25 -5.08
N LEU A 46 -6.24 -0.15 -5.88
CA LEU A 46 -6.03 -0.93 -7.11
C LEU A 46 -5.09 -0.21 -8.08
N ILE A 47 -5.29 1.09 -8.29
CA ILE A 47 -4.44 1.91 -9.16
C ILE A 47 -3.01 1.97 -8.61
N ARG A 48 -2.82 2.14 -7.30
CA ARG A 48 -1.49 2.16 -6.69
C ARG A 48 -0.77 0.82 -6.80
N MET A 49 -1.50 -0.30 -6.73
CA MET A 49 -0.96 -1.63 -7.03
C MET A 49 -0.51 -1.72 -8.49
N TRP A 50 -1.32 -1.28 -9.44
CA TRP A 50 -0.95 -1.23 -10.87
C TRP A 50 0.31 -0.39 -11.12
N MET A 51 0.43 0.75 -10.45
CA MET A 51 1.61 1.62 -10.49
C MET A 51 2.86 0.91 -9.93
N ALA A 52 2.72 0.22 -8.80
CA ALA A 52 3.80 -0.52 -8.16
C ALA A 52 4.32 -1.66 -9.04
N LEU A 53 3.45 -2.32 -9.81
CA LEU A 53 3.86 -3.32 -10.78
C LEU A 53 4.70 -2.74 -11.92
N GLY A 54 4.68 -1.42 -12.13
CA GLY A 54 5.55 -0.71 -13.07
C GLY A 54 5.16 -0.90 -14.54
N TYR A 55 3.89 -1.25 -14.80
CA TYR A 55 3.34 -1.36 -16.15
C TYR A 55 2.95 0.01 -16.73
N LEU A 56 2.85 1.05 -15.90
CA LEU A 56 2.73 2.45 -16.29
C LEU A 56 4.16 3.04 -16.40
N GLY A 57 4.53 3.56 -17.57
CA GLY A 57 5.90 3.92 -17.94
C GLY A 57 6.74 4.60 -16.84
N LEU A 58 8.00 4.16 -16.70
CA LEU A 58 8.90 4.50 -15.59
C LEU A 58 9.33 5.99 -15.50
N LYS A 59 9.00 6.82 -16.51
CA LYS A 59 9.48 8.21 -16.62
C LYS A 59 8.44 9.26 -16.19
N GLU A 60 7.27 8.85 -15.72
CA GLU A 60 6.18 9.78 -15.41
C GLU A 60 6.07 10.09 -13.91
N SER A 61 5.63 11.32 -13.60
CA SER A 61 5.34 11.73 -12.23
C SER A 61 4.22 10.88 -11.62
N MET A 62 4.23 10.69 -10.30
CA MET A 62 3.21 9.91 -9.59
C MET A 62 1.79 10.42 -9.84
N SER A 63 1.60 11.74 -9.91
CA SER A 63 0.30 12.34 -10.24
C SER A 63 -0.20 11.94 -11.64
N ASN A 64 0.70 11.84 -12.62
CA ASN A 64 0.35 11.42 -13.97
C ASN A 64 0.01 9.92 -14.01
N LEU A 65 0.76 9.12 -13.25
CA LEU A 65 0.51 7.68 -13.13
C LEU A 65 -0.85 7.38 -12.48
N GLU A 66 -1.23 8.13 -11.43
CA GLU A 66 -2.57 8.01 -10.83
C GLU A 66 -3.67 8.42 -11.80
N LEU A 67 -3.49 9.50 -12.57
CA LEU A 67 -4.44 9.96 -13.58
C LEU A 67 -4.63 8.89 -14.68
N LYS A 68 -3.53 8.34 -15.22
CA LYS A 68 -3.58 7.25 -16.21
C LYS A 68 -4.23 5.99 -15.65
N GLY A 69 -3.93 5.65 -14.39
CA GLY A 69 -4.60 4.55 -13.70
C GLY A 69 -6.11 4.75 -13.62
N LYS A 70 -6.57 5.97 -13.31
CA LYS A 70 -8.00 6.34 -13.30
C LYS A 70 -8.63 6.24 -14.68
N GLU A 71 -7.94 6.69 -15.73
CA GLU A 71 -8.39 6.55 -17.12
C GLU A 71 -8.58 5.08 -17.51
N TYR A 72 -7.59 4.24 -17.20
CA TYR A 72 -7.65 2.80 -17.48
C TYR A 72 -8.77 2.12 -16.71
N PHE A 73 -8.93 2.46 -15.43
CA PHE A 73 -10.04 1.96 -14.63
C PHE A 73 -11.38 2.36 -15.22
N ASN A 74 -11.55 3.63 -15.61
CA ASN A 74 -12.78 4.12 -16.24
C ASN A 74 -13.06 3.39 -17.57
N ASN A 75 -12.05 3.08 -18.37
CA ASN A 75 -12.23 2.30 -19.59
C ASN A 75 -12.74 0.88 -19.31
N LEU A 76 -12.14 0.19 -18.33
CA LEU A 76 -12.58 -1.14 -17.90
C LEU A 76 -14.01 -1.10 -17.34
N ARG A 77 -14.35 -0.05 -16.57
CA ARG A 77 -15.69 0.16 -16.03
C ARG A 77 -16.74 0.41 -17.13
N MET A 78 -16.44 1.26 -18.12
CA MET A 78 -17.36 1.53 -19.24
C MET A 78 -17.65 0.28 -20.06
N ARG A 79 -16.71 -0.67 -20.08
CA ARG A 79 -16.85 -1.99 -20.69
C ARG A 79 -17.58 -3.01 -19.79
N SER A 80 -18.16 -2.58 -18.68
CA SER A 80 -18.87 -3.39 -17.69
C SER A 80 -18.03 -4.48 -17.02
N PHE A 81 -16.69 -4.37 -17.03
CA PHE A 81 -15.83 -5.29 -16.28
C PHE A 81 -15.86 -5.02 -14.77
N PHE A 82 -16.24 -3.81 -14.37
CA PHE A 82 -16.42 -3.41 -12.98
C PHE A 82 -17.76 -2.72 -12.79
N GLN A 83 -18.44 -3.07 -11.70
CA GLN A 83 -19.61 -2.35 -11.22
C GLN A 83 -19.17 -1.36 -10.14
N LYS A 84 -19.76 -0.15 -10.15
CA LYS A 84 -19.57 0.81 -9.06
C LYS A 84 -20.23 0.24 -7.80
N TYR A 85 -19.48 0.21 -6.71
CA TYR A 85 -20.02 -0.08 -5.39
C TYR A 85 -20.17 1.25 -4.66
N ILE A 86 -21.37 1.55 -4.18
CA ILE A 86 -21.64 2.72 -3.36
C ILE A 86 -21.77 2.21 -1.94
N ASP A 87 -20.85 2.65 -1.09
CA ASP A 87 -20.97 2.48 0.33
C ASP A 87 -21.78 3.66 0.88
N GLU A 88 -22.88 3.36 1.59
CA GLU A 88 -23.75 4.40 2.13
C GLU A 88 -23.07 5.21 3.24
N ASP A 89 -22.15 4.59 3.97
CA ASP A 89 -21.46 5.18 5.12
C ASP A 89 -20.22 6.00 4.72
N ASP A 90 -19.61 5.68 3.57
CA ASP A 90 -18.41 6.36 3.07
C ASP A 90 -18.46 6.60 1.56
N LYS A 91 -19.31 7.55 1.18
CA LYS A 91 -19.52 7.99 -0.21
C LYS A 91 -18.29 8.68 -0.83
N ARG A 92 -17.25 8.98 -0.05
CA ARG A 92 -16.03 9.67 -0.52
C ARG A 92 -15.06 8.72 -1.20
N VAL A 93 -15.04 7.44 -0.81
CA VAL A 93 -14.15 6.44 -1.39
C VAL A 93 -14.81 5.75 -2.58
N LEU A 94 -14.15 5.81 -3.74
CA LEU A 94 -14.61 5.11 -4.93
C LEU A 94 -14.29 3.61 -4.79
N ARG A 95 -15.34 2.80 -4.61
CA ARG A 95 -15.24 1.34 -4.54
C ARG A 95 -15.85 0.69 -5.79
N CYS A 96 -15.36 -0.50 -6.13
CA CYS A 96 -15.86 -1.29 -7.25
C CYS A 96 -15.92 -2.77 -6.93
N LYS A 97 -16.70 -3.52 -7.73
CA LYS A 97 -16.83 -4.96 -7.65
C LYS A 97 -16.66 -5.57 -9.03
N MET A 98 -15.89 -6.66 -9.13
CA MET A 98 -15.84 -7.49 -10.32
C MET A 98 -16.87 -8.60 -10.18
N HIS A 99 -17.80 -8.73 -11.13
CA HIS A 99 -18.77 -9.83 -11.11
C HIS A 99 -18.07 -11.18 -11.24
N ASP A 100 -18.61 -12.21 -10.60
CA ASP A 100 -18.08 -13.57 -10.62
C ASP A 100 -17.80 -14.13 -12.02
N ILE A 101 -18.67 -13.84 -12.98
CA ILE A 101 -18.48 -14.26 -14.38
C ILE A 101 -17.30 -13.54 -15.05
N VAL A 102 -17.08 -12.26 -14.71
CA VAL A 102 -15.95 -11.46 -15.20
C VAL A 102 -14.65 -11.92 -14.53
N HIS A 103 -14.72 -12.25 -13.24
CA HIS A 103 -13.62 -12.84 -12.50
C HIS A 103 -13.22 -14.20 -13.10
N ASP A 104 -14.19 -15.07 -13.38
CA ASP A 104 -13.96 -16.36 -14.02
C ASP A 104 -13.39 -16.21 -15.43
N PHE A 105 -13.83 -15.19 -16.16
CA PHE A 105 -13.24 -14.81 -17.43
C PHE A 105 -11.78 -14.34 -17.29
N ALA A 106 -11.46 -13.50 -16.30
CA ALA A 106 -10.08 -13.07 -16.04
C ALA A 106 -9.16 -14.27 -15.69
N GLN A 107 -9.66 -15.21 -14.88
CA GLN A 107 -8.98 -16.46 -14.58
C GLN A 107 -8.82 -17.36 -15.82
N PHE A 108 -9.82 -17.41 -16.70
CA PHE A 108 -9.78 -18.14 -17.95
C PHE A 108 -8.69 -17.60 -18.88
N ILE A 109 -8.71 -16.30 -19.18
CA ILE A 109 -7.73 -15.62 -20.04
C ILE A 109 -6.30 -15.83 -19.53
N ARG A 110 -6.13 -15.84 -18.21
CA ARG A 110 -4.85 -16.12 -17.56
C ARG A 110 -4.36 -17.55 -17.83
N LYS A 111 -5.21 -18.55 -17.60
CA LYS A 111 -4.85 -19.97 -17.81
C LYS A 111 -4.53 -20.28 -19.27
N THR A 112 -5.23 -19.66 -20.22
CA THR A 112 -4.95 -19.85 -21.65
C THR A 112 -3.57 -19.33 -22.05
N LYS A 113 -3.15 -18.15 -21.56
CA LYS A 113 -1.83 -17.59 -21.88
C LYS A 113 -0.66 -18.46 -21.42
N ARG A 114 -0.82 -19.25 -20.36
CA ARG A 114 0.22 -20.18 -19.91
C ARG A 114 0.41 -21.34 -20.87
N HIS A 115 -0.67 -21.85 -21.45
CA HIS A 115 -0.59 -22.96 -22.40
C HIS A 115 0.10 -22.57 -23.71
N ASP A 116 0.05 -21.30 -24.11
CA ASP A 116 0.73 -20.83 -25.33
C ASP A 116 2.24 -20.60 -25.12
N GLN A 117 2.75 -20.78 -23.89
CA GLN A 117 4.11 -20.44 -23.49
C GLN A 117 4.90 -21.64 -22.92
N ASP A 118 4.32 -22.85 -22.91
CA ASP A 118 4.84 -24.04 -22.21
C ASP A 118 5.09 -25.26 -23.14
N ASP A 119 5.36 -25.01 -24.44
CA ASP A 119 5.73 -26.06 -25.42
C ASP A 119 7.22 -26.51 -25.33
N SER A 120 7.94 -26.14 -24.26
CA SER A 120 9.29 -26.65 -23.99
C SER A 120 9.31 -27.36 -22.63
N VAL A 121 9.39 -28.69 -22.69
CA VAL A 121 9.41 -29.62 -21.57
C VAL A 121 10.55 -29.31 -20.59
N GLU A 122 10.19 -28.84 -19.40
CA GLU A 122 10.91 -29.15 -18.16
C GLU A 122 9.91 -29.10 -17.00
N ALA A 123 9.72 -30.24 -16.34
CA ALA A 123 8.80 -30.38 -15.22
C ALA A 123 9.24 -29.51 -14.04
N ARG A 124 8.77 -28.26 -14.00
CA ARG A 124 8.93 -27.40 -12.84
C ARG A 124 8.23 -28.04 -11.65
N PRO A 125 8.81 -27.98 -10.44
CA PRO A 125 8.17 -28.50 -9.26
C PRO A 125 6.82 -27.79 -9.10
N LYS A 126 5.77 -28.56 -8.83
CA LYS A 126 4.45 -28.04 -8.43
C LYS A 126 4.62 -27.35 -7.06
N GLY A 127 5.20 -26.17 -7.06
CA GLY A 127 5.33 -25.33 -5.88
C GLY A 127 3.94 -24.95 -5.37
N SER A 128 3.84 -24.72 -4.06
CA SER A 128 2.59 -24.29 -3.42
C SER A 128 1.94 -23.12 -4.20
N SER A 129 0.61 -23.03 -4.16
CA SER A 129 -0.20 -22.01 -4.86
C SER A 129 0.34 -20.58 -4.72
N LEU A 130 1.04 -20.27 -3.62
CA LEU A 130 1.61 -18.96 -3.31
C LEU A 130 2.88 -18.65 -4.12
N VAL A 131 3.79 -19.60 -4.33
CA VAL A 131 5.03 -19.36 -5.08
C VAL A 131 4.72 -19.03 -6.54
N SER A 132 3.75 -19.71 -7.15
CA SER A 132 3.31 -19.40 -8.52
C SER A 132 2.64 -18.03 -8.63
N GLN A 133 1.90 -17.59 -7.61
CA GLN A 133 1.32 -16.24 -7.57
C GLN A 133 2.38 -15.15 -7.41
N LEU A 134 3.41 -15.39 -6.60
CA LEU A 134 4.54 -14.50 -6.39
C LEU A 134 5.36 -14.26 -7.66
N GLU A 135 5.65 -15.33 -8.40
CA GLU A 135 6.40 -15.25 -9.66
C GLU A 135 5.63 -14.49 -10.75
N GLU A 136 4.31 -14.67 -10.81
CA GLU A 136 3.47 -14.18 -11.90
C GLU A 136 2.97 -12.74 -11.66
N TYR A 137 2.45 -12.44 -10.45
CA TYR A 137 1.86 -11.14 -10.14
C TYR A 137 2.80 -10.19 -9.44
N ARG A 138 3.97 -10.65 -8.97
CA ARG A 138 4.88 -9.86 -8.12
C ARG A 138 4.16 -9.20 -6.94
N SER A 139 3.07 -9.82 -6.49
CA SER A 139 2.19 -9.34 -5.45
C SER A 139 1.98 -10.46 -4.46
N LEU A 140 2.12 -10.12 -3.19
CA LEU A 140 1.89 -11.02 -2.09
C LEU A 140 0.72 -10.46 -1.28
N PHE A 141 -0.36 -11.22 -1.22
CA PHE A 141 -1.48 -10.93 -0.34
C PHE A 141 -1.57 -12.06 0.66
N CYS A 142 -1.34 -11.74 1.92
CA CYS A 142 -1.44 -12.72 2.98
C CYS A 142 -2.75 -12.52 3.72
N ARG A 143 -3.43 -13.64 3.97
CA ARG A 143 -4.70 -13.72 4.71
C ARG A 143 -4.54 -14.51 6.01
N GLU A 144 -3.32 -14.99 6.25
CA GLU A 144 -2.91 -15.80 7.39
C GLU A 144 -1.59 -15.24 7.93
N GLU A 145 -0.97 -15.91 8.90
CA GLU A 145 0.35 -15.54 9.40
C GLU A 145 1.38 -15.49 8.28
N LEU A 146 2.20 -14.44 8.28
CA LEU A 146 3.23 -14.21 7.27
C LEU A 146 4.51 -14.97 7.69
N PRO A 147 4.93 -16.06 7.01
CA PRO A 147 6.15 -16.76 7.40
C PRO A 147 7.36 -15.94 6.94
N CYS A 148 8.32 -15.68 7.83
CA CYS A 148 9.53 -14.92 7.49
C CYS A 148 10.37 -15.57 6.38
N GLU A 149 10.33 -16.91 6.27
CA GLU A 149 11.01 -17.69 5.21
C GLU A 149 10.52 -17.33 3.81
N LEU A 150 9.28 -16.84 3.68
CA LEU A 150 8.73 -16.44 2.40
C LEU A 150 9.50 -15.25 1.79
N PHE A 151 10.11 -14.41 2.63
CA PHE A 151 10.90 -13.26 2.18
C PHE A 151 12.17 -13.65 1.42
N ASP A 152 12.71 -14.85 1.66
CA ASP A 152 13.88 -15.36 0.93
C ASP A 152 13.57 -15.61 -0.55
N PHE A 153 12.33 -16.02 -0.84
CA PHE A 153 11.86 -16.32 -2.18
C PHE A 153 11.14 -15.13 -2.85
N ALA A 154 10.76 -14.12 -2.06
CA ALA A 154 9.92 -13.00 -2.49
C ALA A 154 10.68 -11.76 -3.01
N ARG A 155 11.95 -11.89 -3.41
CA ARG A 155 12.77 -10.74 -3.90
C ARG A 155 12.17 -10.00 -5.10
N ARG A 156 11.25 -10.61 -5.85
CA ARG A 156 10.56 -10.02 -7.00
C ARG A 156 9.27 -9.28 -6.65
N VAL A 157 8.80 -9.38 -5.39
CA VAL A 157 7.57 -8.74 -4.94
C VAL A 157 7.69 -7.22 -5.01
N ARG A 158 6.67 -6.61 -5.59
CA ARG A 158 6.50 -5.16 -5.71
C ARG A 158 5.30 -4.66 -4.88
N VAL A 159 4.34 -5.53 -4.61
CA VAL A 159 3.12 -5.23 -3.84
C VAL A 159 3.02 -6.22 -2.68
N LEU A 160 2.97 -5.73 -1.45
CA LEU A 160 2.67 -6.51 -0.27
C LEU A 160 1.37 -5.97 0.35
N GLY A 161 0.30 -6.75 0.31
CA GLY A 161 -0.98 -6.40 0.89
C GLY A 161 -1.27 -7.19 2.16
N LEU A 162 -1.61 -6.47 3.24
CA LEU A 162 -1.81 -7.03 4.59
C LEU A 162 -3.27 -7.02 5.06
N TRP A 163 -4.20 -6.57 4.22
CA TRP A 163 -5.64 -6.37 4.44
C TRP A 163 -6.44 -7.47 5.17
N GLU A 164 -5.92 -8.69 5.27
CA GLU A 164 -6.54 -9.79 6.04
C GLU A 164 -5.52 -10.63 6.82
N CYS A 165 -4.28 -10.14 7.02
CA CYS A 165 -3.28 -10.91 7.77
C CYS A 165 -3.67 -11.01 9.25
N ASN A 166 -3.81 -12.24 9.75
CA ASN A 166 -3.72 -12.55 11.17
C ASN A 166 -2.27 -12.35 11.64
N LEU A 167 -1.77 -11.12 11.64
CA LEU A 167 -0.48 -10.82 12.26
C LEU A 167 -0.63 -11.01 13.77
N GLN A 168 0.43 -11.50 14.42
CA GLN A 168 0.42 -11.80 15.85
C GLN A 168 -0.15 -10.63 16.64
N VAL A 169 -1.29 -10.88 17.29
CA VAL A 169 -1.97 -9.92 18.15
C VAL A 169 -1.20 -9.84 19.46
N ILE A 170 -0.40 -8.80 19.63
CA ILE A 170 0.22 -8.54 20.94
C ILE A 170 -0.82 -7.78 21.77
N SER A 171 -1.55 -8.48 22.63
CA SER A 171 -2.36 -7.84 23.67
C SER A 171 -1.43 -7.35 24.76
N LEU A 172 -1.14 -6.04 24.76
CA LEU A 172 -0.51 -5.38 25.89
C LEU A 172 -1.63 -5.05 26.89
N GLY A 173 -1.64 -5.73 28.04
CA GLY A 173 -2.74 -5.67 28.99
C GLY A 173 -2.88 -4.34 29.73
N GLY A 174 -4.13 -3.97 30.04
CA GLY A 174 -4.52 -2.96 31.05
C GLY A 174 -5.34 -1.78 30.50
N GLY A 175 -6.68 -1.79 30.68
CA GLY A 175 -7.56 -0.67 30.31
C GLY A 175 -7.97 -0.62 28.83
N MET A 176 -8.58 0.47 28.37
CA MET A 176 -9.05 0.70 26.99
C MET A 176 -7.91 0.66 25.91
N GLU A 177 -6.73 0.16 26.28
CA GLU A 177 -5.48 0.02 25.53
C GLU A 177 -5.29 -1.40 24.93
N LYS A 178 -6.37 -2.18 24.77
CA LYS A 178 -6.33 -3.44 24.01
C LYS A 178 -6.19 -3.19 22.50
N LEU A 179 -5.13 -2.51 22.10
CA LEU A 179 -4.77 -2.42 20.70
C LEU A 179 -4.15 -3.74 20.28
N VAL A 180 -4.81 -4.37 19.33
CA VAL A 180 -4.25 -5.46 18.56
C VAL A 180 -3.09 -4.87 17.74
N HIS A 181 -1.89 -4.89 18.30
CA HIS A 181 -0.69 -4.51 17.56
C HIS A 181 -0.33 -5.66 16.62
N LEU A 182 -0.52 -5.42 15.33
CA LEU A 182 -0.12 -6.35 14.28
C LEU A 182 1.38 -6.14 13.99
N ARG A 183 2.23 -7.14 14.26
CA ARG A 183 3.68 -7.05 13.96
C ARG A 183 4.01 -7.74 12.64
N LEU A 184 4.67 -7.03 11.73
CA LEU A 184 5.27 -7.65 10.54
C LEU A 184 6.51 -8.47 10.93
N PRO A 185 6.72 -9.68 10.37
CA PRO A 185 7.89 -10.49 10.67
C PRO A 185 9.20 -9.81 10.28
N GLU A 186 10.28 -10.17 10.96
CA GLU A 186 11.63 -9.76 10.59
C GLU A 186 12.03 -10.26 9.19
N GLY A 187 13.00 -9.60 8.57
CA GLY A 187 13.48 -9.92 7.22
C GLY A 187 12.80 -9.13 6.10
N ILE A 188 11.94 -8.16 6.42
CA ILE A 188 11.26 -7.31 5.43
C ILE A 188 12.25 -6.59 4.50
N GLU A 189 13.48 -6.33 4.96
CA GLU A 189 14.56 -5.73 4.18
C GLU A 189 14.97 -6.55 2.95
N ARG A 190 14.63 -7.84 2.90
CA ARG A 190 14.91 -8.73 1.76
C ARG A 190 14.02 -8.41 0.55
N LEU A 191 12.88 -7.74 0.77
CA LEU A 191 11.94 -7.30 -0.27
C LEU A 191 12.41 -6.03 -0.99
N VAL A 192 13.66 -6.01 -1.46
CA VAL A 192 14.33 -4.81 -2.02
C VAL A 192 13.62 -4.17 -3.23
N ASN A 193 12.76 -4.93 -3.92
CA ASN A 193 11.96 -4.44 -5.04
C ASN A 193 10.54 -3.99 -4.65
N LEU A 194 10.19 -4.04 -3.36
CA LEU A 194 8.88 -3.63 -2.87
C LEU A 194 8.65 -2.15 -3.20
N ARG A 195 7.49 -1.84 -3.78
CA ARG A 195 7.08 -0.48 -4.16
C ARG A 195 5.81 -0.04 -3.47
N TYR A 196 4.97 -0.98 -3.04
CA TYR A 196 3.71 -0.72 -2.36
C TYR A 196 3.58 -1.66 -1.17
N LEU A 197 3.48 -1.08 0.02
CA LEU A 197 3.13 -1.76 1.25
C LEU A 197 1.76 -1.27 1.70
N GLU A 198 0.78 -2.17 1.68
CA GLU A 198 -0.55 -1.88 2.20
C GLU A 198 -0.58 -2.06 3.72
N SER A 199 -1.05 -1.03 4.42
CA SER A 199 -1.30 -1.06 5.86
C SER A 199 -2.71 -1.53 6.17
N CYS A 200 -2.88 -2.19 7.31
CA CYS A 200 -4.18 -2.43 7.94
C CYS A 200 -4.73 -1.14 8.60
N PHE A 201 -6.02 -1.14 8.94
CA PHE A 201 -6.71 -0.02 9.60
C PHE A 201 -6.34 0.18 11.08
N PHE A 202 -5.53 -0.73 11.66
CA PHE A 202 -5.12 -0.69 13.06
C PHE A 202 -3.62 -0.43 13.17
N PRO A 203 -3.14 0.13 14.30
CA PRO A 203 -1.72 0.30 14.55
C PRO A 203 -0.96 -1.00 14.34
N PHE A 204 -0.06 -1.01 13.36
CA PHE A 204 0.77 -2.15 13.02
C PHE A 204 2.25 -1.75 13.15
N GLN A 205 3.05 -2.64 13.74
CA GLN A 205 4.47 -2.43 13.94
C GLN A 205 5.23 -2.97 12.73
N ILE A 206 5.81 -2.05 11.96
CA ILE A 206 6.80 -2.37 10.93
C ILE A 206 8.15 -2.61 11.63
N PRO A 207 8.81 -3.74 11.39
CA PRO A 207 10.10 -4.07 12.01
C PRO A 207 11.22 -3.21 11.43
N GLN A 208 12.35 -3.21 12.13
CA GLN A 208 13.60 -2.68 11.62
C GLN A 208 13.98 -3.40 10.32
N GLY A 209 14.63 -2.70 9.39
CA GLY A 209 14.99 -3.18 8.07
C GLY A 209 14.15 -2.54 6.96
N ILE A 210 12.96 -2.01 7.27
CA ILE A 210 12.15 -1.26 6.30
C ILE A 210 12.92 -0.07 5.71
N GLU A 211 13.81 0.57 6.48
CA GLU A 211 14.67 1.68 6.03
C GLU A 211 15.56 1.31 4.82
N LYS A 212 15.76 0.01 4.56
CA LYS A 212 16.54 -0.51 3.43
C LYS A 212 15.71 -0.66 2.15
N LEU A 213 14.39 -0.51 2.22
CA LEU A 213 13.48 -0.64 1.06
C LEU A 213 13.42 0.65 0.24
N THR A 214 14.54 1.05 -0.33
CA THR A 214 14.70 2.33 -1.06
C THR A 214 13.83 2.43 -2.32
N SER A 215 13.29 1.33 -2.82
CA SER A 215 12.33 1.30 -3.93
C SER A 215 10.88 1.54 -3.51
N LEU A 216 10.58 1.62 -2.20
CA LEU A 216 9.23 1.77 -1.67
C LEU A 216 8.67 3.15 -2.06
N ARG A 217 7.54 3.16 -2.77
CA ARG A 217 6.89 4.37 -3.29
C ARG A 217 5.64 4.75 -2.52
N THR A 218 4.95 3.76 -1.96
CA THR A 218 3.70 3.98 -1.25
C THR A 218 3.72 3.26 0.09
N LEU A 219 3.56 4.07 1.13
CA LEU A 219 3.32 3.68 2.50
C LEU A 219 2.26 4.65 3.05
N LYS A 220 0.99 4.25 3.03
CA LYS A 220 -0.13 5.16 3.29
C LYS A 220 -0.19 5.59 4.75
N GLU A 221 0.13 4.68 5.65
CA GLU A 221 0.09 4.89 7.10
C GLU A 221 1.36 4.35 7.73
N PHE A 222 1.92 5.11 8.68
CA PHE A 222 3.04 4.70 9.51
C PHE A 222 2.74 5.08 10.95
N TYR A 223 2.80 4.11 11.86
CA TYR A 223 2.55 4.30 13.28
C TYR A 223 3.88 4.26 14.03
N ALA A 224 4.16 5.30 14.82
CA ALA A 224 5.42 5.43 15.51
C ALA A 224 5.30 5.94 16.95
N GLY A 225 6.33 5.64 17.75
CA GLY A 225 6.42 5.97 19.17
C GLY A 225 6.05 4.80 20.07
N ARG A 226 5.38 5.07 21.20
CA ARG A 226 5.05 4.07 22.22
C ARG A 226 4.32 2.86 21.62
N HIS A 227 4.84 1.66 21.88
CA HIS A 227 4.29 0.38 21.40
C HIS A 227 4.12 0.27 19.87
N CYS A 228 4.77 1.15 19.09
CA CYS A 228 4.71 1.19 17.63
C CYS A 228 6.12 1.04 17.01
N SER A 229 6.28 1.42 15.74
CA SER A 229 7.61 1.47 15.10
C SER A 229 8.42 2.69 15.56
N LYS A 230 9.73 2.68 15.31
CA LYS A 230 10.56 3.88 15.50
C LYS A 230 10.44 4.80 14.30
N LEU A 231 10.34 6.12 14.52
CA LEU A 231 10.31 7.11 13.44
C LEU A 231 11.52 7.00 12.51
N GLY A 232 12.69 6.67 13.07
CA GLY A 232 13.94 6.54 12.31
C GLY A 232 13.92 5.43 11.27
N TYR A 233 12.98 4.49 11.32
CA TYR A 233 12.81 3.46 10.28
C TYR A 233 12.36 4.04 8.93
N LEU A 234 11.88 5.28 8.91
CA LEU A 234 11.60 6.00 7.67
C LEU A 234 12.87 6.50 6.96
N LYS A 235 14.04 6.40 7.59
CA LYS A 235 15.33 6.78 6.99
C LYS A 235 15.53 6.06 5.65
N GLY A 236 16.00 6.76 4.63
CA GLY A 236 16.31 6.15 3.32
C GLY A 236 15.10 5.82 2.43
N LEU A 237 13.87 5.95 2.94
CA LEU A 237 12.63 5.80 2.17
C LEU A 237 12.29 7.07 1.36
N ASP A 238 13.26 7.58 0.60
CA ASP A 238 13.16 8.89 -0.06
C ASP A 238 12.27 8.85 -1.32
N GLN A 239 11.99 7.65 -1.83
CA GLN A 239 11.08 7.42 -2.97
C GLN A 239 9.59 7.41 -2.56
N LEU A 240 9.28 7.54 -1.26
CA LEU A 240 7.90 7.64 -0.79
C LEU A 240 7.21 8.86 -1.42
N SER A 241 5.98 8.64 -1.85
CA SER A 241 5.30 9.57 -2.74
C SER A 241 3.78 9.56 -2.57
N GLY A 242 3.15 10.61 -3.08
CA GLY A 242 1.69 10.77 -3.01
C GLY A 242 1.25 11.28 -1.64
N SER A 243 0.35 10.53 -0.99
CA SER A 243 -0.21 10.90 0.32
C SER A 243 0.19 9.91 1.40
N MET A 244 0.66 10.43 2.53
CA MET A 244 1.11 9.67 3.69
C MET A 244 0.50 10.23 4.97
N THR A 245 0.10 9.33 5.87
CA THR A 245 -0.31 9.66 7.24
C THR A 245 0.71 9.10 8.22
N LEU A 246 1.29 9.98 9.03
CA LEU A 246 2.17 9.65 10.13
C LEU A 246 1.38 9.75 11.43
N ASN A 247 1.13 8.61 12.05
CA ASN A 247 0.49 8.53 13.35
C ASN A 247 1.57 8.42 14.42
N ILE A 248 1.59 9.34 15.39
CA ILE A 248 2.64 9.45 16.41
C ILE A 248 2.03 9.36 17.81
N ASN A 249 2.55 8.43 18.61
CA ASN A 249 2.30 8.30 20.04
C ASN A 249 3.60 8.60 20.79
N VAL A 250 3.86 9.88 21.04
CA VAL A 250 5.11 10.34 21.69
C VAL A 250 5.19 9.80 23.12
N HIS A 251 6.31 9.18 23.47
CA HIS A 251 6.54 8.58 24.78
C HIS A 251 7.65 9.27 25.57
N ASP A 252 8.82 9.42 24.95
CA ASP A 252 10.04 9.83 25.63
C ASP A 252 10.98 10.63 24.71
N ARG A 253 12.15 11.01 25.22
CA ARG A 253 13.14 11.81 24.47
C ARG A 253 13.74 11.06 23.28
N GLN A 254 13.75 9.72 23.26
CA GLN A 254 14.25 8.94 22.14
C GLN A 254 13.42 9.19 20.87
N ASP A 255 12.13 9.49 21.02
CA ASP A 255 11.26 9.80 19.87
C ASP A 255 11.70 11.05 19.12
N ILE A 256 12.35 12.01 19.81
CA ILE A 256 12.93 13.21 19.18
C ILE A 256 14.10 12.81 18.27
N ASP A 257 15.02 11.98 18.77
CA ASP A 257 16.15 11.48 17.99
C ASP A 257 15.69 10.63 16.80
N GLU A 258 14.68 9.79 17.00
CA GLU A 258 14.10 8.98 15.94
C GLU A 258 13.37 9.85 14.89
N ALA A 259 12.71 10.92 15.30
CA ALA A 259 12.10 11.89 14.39
C ALA A 259 13.14 12.56 13.50
N TRP A 260 14.28 13.00 14.05
CA TRP A 260 15.38 13.55 13.26
C TRP A 260 15.97 12.52 12.29
N LYS A 261 16.12 11.27 12.73
CA LYS A 261 16.62 10.18 11.86
C LYS A 261 15.70 9.88 10.69
N ALA A 262 14.39 10.12 10.82
CA ALA A 262 13.40 9.87 9.78
C ALA A 262 13.65 10.69 8.49
N LYS A 263 14.36 11.82 8.61
CA LYS A 263 14.69 12.74 7.49
C LYS A 263 13.47 12.99 6.58
N LEU A 264 12.36 13.40 7.19
CA LEU A 264 11.08 13.57 6.48
C LEU A 264 11.18 14.59 5.33
N MET A 265 12.00 15.62 5.51
CA MET A 265 12.33 16.63 4.48
C MET A 265 12.89 16.04 3.17
N ASN A 266 13.55 14.88 3.22
CA ASN A 266 14.12 14.23 2.03
C ASN A 266 13.06 13.53 1.16
N LYS A 267 11.83 13.35 1.66
CA LYS A 267 10.75 12.63 0.96
C LYS A 267 10.01 13.55 0.00
N ILE A 268 10.78 14.14 -0.92
CA ILE A 268 10.36 15.22 -1.83
C ILE A 268 9.23 14.86 -2.79
N HIS A 269 8.89 13.57 -2.91
CA HIS A 269 7.81 13.08 -3.76
C HIS A 269 6.47 12.97 -3.01
N ILE A 270 6.44 13.20 -1.70
CA ILE A 270 5.21 13.32 -0.91
C ILE A 270 4.57 14.67 -1.23
N MET A 271 3.30 14.63 -1.63
CA MET A 271 2.50 15.82 -1.99
C MET A 271 1.48 16.16 -0.92
N SER A 272 1.06 15.17 -0.13
CA SER A 272 0.11 15.35 0.97
C SER A 272 0.62 14.60 2.20
N LEU A 273 0.81 15.34 3.29
CA LEU A 273 1.24 14.77 4.55
C LEU A 273 0.21 15.08 5.63
N ARG A 274 -0.21 14.04 6.33
CA ARG A 274 -1.01 14.14 7.55
C ARG A 274 -0.16 13.68 8.73
N ILE A 275 -0.04 14.50 9.75
CA ILE A 275 0.58 14.13 11.02
C ILE A 275 -0.52 14.07 12.07
N VAL A 276 -0.70 12.92 12.72
CA VAL A 276 -1.74 12.69 13.73
C VAL A 276 -1.06 12.31 15.03
N PHE A 277 -1.26 13.11 16.08
CA PHE A 277 -0.88 12.76 17.44
C PHE A 277 -2.07 12.05 18.10
N PHE A 278 -1.87 10.81 18.55
CA PHE A 278 -2.93 9.94 19.07
C PHE A 278 -2.57 9.39 20.46
N TYR A 279 -3.56 8.88 21.22
CA TYR A 279 -3.42 8.43 22.62
C TYR A 279 -2.74 9.43 23.56
N THR A 280 -3.22 10.68 23.54
CA THR A 280 -2.76 11.72 24.47
C THR A 280 -3.31 11.48 25.89
N MET A 281 -2.70 10.55 26.63
CA MET A 281 -2.81 10.54 28.09
C MET A 281 -1.90 11.64 28.63
N GLY A 282 -2.39 12.44 29.57
CA GLY A 282 -1.59 13.48 30.22
C GLY A 282 -1.38 14.75 29.38
N ASN A 283 -1.61 15.89 30.01
CA ASN A 283 -1.14 17.21 29.54
C ASN A 283 -0.04 17.68 30.49
N THR A 284 0.90 16.79 30.84
CA THR A 284 2.04 17.24 31.64
C THR A 284 2.89 18.18 30.79
N LYS A 285 3.52 19.16 31.45
CA LYS A 285 4.37 20.14 30.77
C LYS A 285 5.53 19.46 30.02
N GLU A 286 6.02 18.34 30.52
CA GLU A 286 7.07 17.56 29.86
C GLU A 286 6.57 16.92 28.56
N GLU A 287 5.41 16.27 28.55
CA GLU A 287 4.83 15.67 27.34
C GLU A 287 4.50 16.72 26.27
N GLU A 288 4.06 17.91 26.68
CA GLU A 288 3.86 19.04 25.77
C GLU A 288 5.17 19.48 25.09
N LEU A 289 6.25 19.57 25.86
CA LEU A 289 7.58 19.91 25.34
C LEU A 289 8.12 18.83 24.40
N LEU A 290 7.95 17.55 24.75
CA LEU A 290 8.32 16.43 23.86
C LEU A 290 7.60 16.53 22.52
N ARG A 291 6.29 16.83 22.51
CA ARG A 291 5.52 17.01 21.27
C ARG A 291 6.03 18.19 20.44
N ASN A 292 6.38 19.31 21.07
CA ASN A 292 6.98 20.46 20.39
C ASN A 292 8.28 20.06 19.67
N GLU A 293 9.17 19.36 20.37
CA GLU A 293 10.47 18.95 19.83
C GLU A 293 10.35 17.87 18.73
N VAL A 294 9.47 16.89 18.90
CA VAL A 294 9.17 15.89 17.86
C VAL A 294 8.62 16.56 16.61
N LEU A 295 7.70 17.53 16.75
CA LEU A 295 7.15 18.24 15.59
C LEU A 295 8.19 19.15 14.91
N GLU A 296 9.09 19.78 15.67
CA GLU A 296 10.23 20.53 15.12
C GLU A 296 11.14 19.62 14.28
N ALA A 297 11.41 18.39 14.75
CA ALA A 297 12.23 17.40 14.05
C ALA A 297 11.57 16.85 12.78
N LEU A 298 10.23 16.79 12.73
CA LEU A 298 9.46 16.33 11.58
C LEU A 298 9.27 17.41 10.52
N GLN A 299 10.39 18.00 10.08
CA GLN A 299 10.39 18.99 9.02
C GLN A 299 9.78 18.40 7.73
N PRO A 300 8.72 19.00 7.19
CA PRO A 300 8.05 18.49 6.00
C PRO A 300 8.92 18.63 4.74
N PRO A 301 8.69 17.81 3.70
CA PRO A 301 9.31 18.01 2.40
C PRO A 301 8.83 19.32 1.73
N SER A 302 9.71 19.98 0.98
CA SER A 302 9.44 21.29 0.38
C SER A 302 8.31 21.30 -0.66
N ASN A 303 8.00 20.15 -1.27
CA ASN A 303 7.05 20.03 -2.38
C ASN A 303 5.63 19.68 -1.92
N LEU A 304 5.33 19.79 -0.62
CA LEU A 304 3.98 19.52 -0.12
C LEU A 304 2.97 20.49 -0.70
N LYS A 305 1.86 19.94 -1.22
CA LYS A 305 0.65 20.69 -1.56
C LYS A 305 -0.30 20.82 -0.37
N THR A 306 -0.25 19.87 0.55
CA THR A 306 -1.14 19.83 1.70
C THR A 306 -0.41 19.26 2.90
N LEU A 307 -0.42 20.01 4.00
CA LEU A 307 0.01 19.56 5.32
C LEU A 307 -1.18 19.67 6.27
N MET A 308 -1.51 18.60 6.98
CA MET A 308 -2.51 18.64 8.05
C MET A 308 -1.92 18.04 9.31
N ILE A 309 -2.10 18.74 10.43
CA ILE A 309 -1.65 18.29 11.75
C ILE A 309 -2.88 18.17 12.64
N PHE A 310 -3.07 16.99 13.24
CA PHE A 310 -4.23 16.68 14.09
C PHE A 310 -3.78 16.20 15.47
N GLY A 311 -4.56 16.53 16.50
CA GLY A 311 -4.31 16.08 17.87
C GLY A 311 -3.06 16.68 18.53
N TYR A 312 -2.42 17.68 17.90
CA TYR A 312 -1.24 18.33 18.44
C TYR A 312 -1.61 19.15 19.68
N LYS A 313 -1.24 18.63 20.86
CA LYS A 313 -1.38 19.30 22.16
C LYS A 313 -0.03 19.83 22.65
N GLY A 314 0.75 20.40 21.75
CA GLY A 314 1.98 21.13 22.09
C GLY A 314 1.67 22.59 22.44
N THR A 315 2.64 23.27 23.03
CA THR A 315 2.51 24.67 23.47
C THR A 315 3.09 25.69 22.48
N SER A 316 3.87 25.24 21.49
CA SER A 316 4.48 26.13 20.49
C SER A 316 4.44 25.51 19.11
N PHE A 317 4.35 26.33 18.06
CA PHE A 317 4.53 25.85 16.69
C PHE A 317 6.01 25.72 16.34
N PRO A 318 6.38 24.73 15.51
CA PRO A 318 7.73 24.57 15.02
C PRO A 318 8.17 25.75 14.14
N ARG A 319 9.46 26.03 14.10
CA ARG A 319 10.04 27.19 13.38
C ARG A 319 9.82 27.11 11.88
N TRP A 320 9.80 25.88 11.34
CA TRP A 320 9.63 25.66 9.92
C TRP A 320 8.24 26.08 9.39
N ILE A 321 7.21 26.20 10.24
CA ILE A 321 5.91 26.76 9.83
C ILE A 321 6.05 28.25 9.51
N SER A 322 6.80 28.99 10.32
CA SER A 322 7.01 30.43 10.12
C SER A 322 7.78 30.73 8.83
N SER A 323 8.71 29.85 8.43
CA SER A 323 9.43 29.97 7.16
C SER A 323 8.62 29.58 5.92
N CYS A 324 7.49 28.88 6.05
CA CYS A 324 6.64 28.54 4.91
C CYS A 324 5.75 29.71 4.45
N GLN A 325 5.52 30.71 5.31
CA GLN A 325 4.66 31.86 4.99
C GLN A 325 5.29 32.83 3.98
N SER A 326 6.62 32.83 3.80
CA SER A 326 7.31 33.69 2.82
C SER A 326 7.25 33.18 1.37
N ASN A 327 6.73 31.97 1.12
CA ASN A 327 6.64 31.35 -0.21
C ASN A 327 5.19 31.16 -0.71
N MET A 328 4.20 31.75 -0.03
CA MET A 328 2.77 31.67 -0.38
C MET A 328 2.18 33.00 -0.90
N SER A 329 3.00 33.95 -1.32
CA SER A 329 2.57 35.21 -1.95
C SER A 329 2.47 35.13 -3.46
#